data_AF-A0A7S9LT14-F1
#
_entry.id   AF-A0A7S9LT14-F1
#
_cell.length_a   1.000
_cell.length_b   1.000
_cell.length_c   1.000
_cell.angle_alpha   90.00
_cell.angle_beta   90.00
_cell.angle_gamma   90.00
#
_symmetry.space_group_name_H-M   'P 1'
#
loop_
_entity.id
_entity.type
_entity.pdbx_description
1 polymer ?
#
loop_
_entity_poly.entity_id
_entity_poly.type
_entity_poly.pdbx_seq_one_letter_code
_entity_poly.pdbx_strand_id
1 'polypeptide(L)'
;MKALFGIALTYPQLVQADDFTSASVLSWEDSAQDSFFRTSIVMTNIVASQTGQHDHIMTCINGWYETQALQAERHQQIRTVMAQYPDLHPQAIILAVIQDACGSFGEE
;
A
#
# COMPACT_ATOMS: atom_id res chain seq x y z
N MET A 1 -21.63 -19.75 48.03
CA MET A 1 -22.43 -18.67 47.40
C MET A 1 -21.71 -17.37 47.73
N LYS A 2 -21.15 -16.55 46.83
CA LYS A 2 -21.39 -16.24 45.42
C LYS A 2 -20.04 -15.90 44.77
N ALA A 3 -19.75 -16.45 43.58
CA ALA A 3 -18.67 -15.95 42.74
C ALA A 3 -19.24 -14.82 41.88
N LEU A 4 -18.70 -13.61 42.02
CA LEU A 4 -19.00 -12.48 41.15
C LEU A 4 -18.09 -12.59 39.92
N PHE A 5 -18.63 -13.16 38.85
CA PHE A 5 -18.05 -13.07 37.50
C PHE A 5 -18.19 -11.62 37.03
N GLY A 6 -17.11 -10.85 37.12
CA GLY A 6 -17.00 -9.54 36.47
C GLY A 6 -16.87 -9.74 34.97
N ILE A 7 -17.94 -9.49 34.22
CA ILE A 7 -17.90 -9.42 32.76
C ILE A 7 -17.15 -8.13 32.41
N ALA A 8 -15.87 -8.26 32.06
CA ALA A 8 -15.13 -7.19 31.41
C ALA A 8 -15.74 -7.00 30.02
N LEU A 9 -16.52 -5.92 29.87
CA LEU A 9 -16.98 -5.44 28.57
C LEU A 9 -15.74 -4.98 27.78
N THR A 10 -15.11 -5.88 27.04
CA THR A 10 -14.13 -5.51 26.01
C THR A 10 -14.90 -4.89 24.85
N TYR A 11 -15.16 -3.59 24.94
CA TYR A 11 -15.54 -2.81 23.77
C TYR A 11 -14.34 -2.87 22.81
N PRO A 12 -14.47 -3.41 21.58
CA PRO A 12 -13.46 -3.19 20.57
C PRO A 12 -13.41 -1.67 20.35
N GLN A 13 -12.33 -1.03 20.79
CA GLN A 13 -12.05 0.34 20.40
C GLN A 13 -11.91 0.31 18.87
N LEU A 14 -12.79 1.01 18.16
CA LEU A 14 -12.60 1.33 16.76
C LEU A 14 -11.32 2.18 16.69
N VAL A 15 -10.18 1.54 16.44
CA VAL A 15 -8.96 2.24 16.02
C VAL A 15 -9.27 2.75 14.62
N GLN A 16 -9.76 3.99 14.53
CA GLN A 16 -9.73 4.71 13.27
C GLN A 16 -8.29 5.10 13.00
N ALA A 17 -7.69 4.49 11.98
CA ALA A 17 -6.40 4.90 11.44
C ALA A 17 -6.55 6.15 10.56
N ASP A 18 -7.30 7.15 11.03
CA ASP A 18 -7.51 8.43 10.31
C ASP A 18 -6.17 9.16 10.06
N ASP A 19 -5.11 8.76 10.77
CA ASP A 19 -3.77 9.34 10.68
C ASP A 19 -2.86 8.70 9.62
N PHE A 20 -3.29 7.63 8.93
CA PHE A 20 -2.47 6.98 7.90
C PHE A 20 -2.82 7.43 6.48
N THR A 21 -2.40 8.66 6.17
CA THR A 21 -2.63 9.36 4.90
C THR A 21 -1.36 9.49 4.08
N SER A 22 -1.49 9.91 2.83
CA SER A 22 -0.35 10.22 1.97
C SER A 22 0.51 11.35 2.56
N ALA A 23 -0.11 12.36 3.16
CA ALA A 23 0.60 13.43 3.87
C ALA A 23 1.42 12.90 5.05
N SER A 24 0.91 11.93 5.82
CA SER A 24 1.66 11.38 6.96
C SER A 24 2.87 10.56 6.49
N VAL A 25 2.75 9.77 5.43
CA VAL A 25 3.90 9.08 4.82
C VAL A 25 4.93 10.05 4.26
N LEU A 26 4.50 11.11 3.56
CA LEU A 26 5.40 12.13 3.01
C LEU A 26 6.15 12.94 4.09
N SER A 27 5.69 12.90 5.35
CA SER A 27 6.38 13.52 6.48
C SER A 27 7.55 12.69 7.03
N TRP A 28 7.66 11.41 6.64
CA TRP A 28 8.74 10.54 7.08
C TRP A 28 10.05 10.85 6.38
N GLU A 29 11.17 10.33 6.90
CA GLU A 29 12.44 10.35 6.18
C GLU A 29 12.35 9.58 4.85
N ASP A 30 13.08 10.03 3.83
CA ASP A 30 13.05 9.47 2.48
C ASP A 30 13.31 7.95 2.45
N SER A 31 14.22 7.47 3.32
CA SER A 31 14.56 6.05 3.43
C SER A 31 13.40 5.20 3.97
N ALA A 32 12.59 5.76 4.87
CA ALA A 32 11.40 5.12 5.40
C ALA A 32 10.28 5.09 4.34
N GLN A 33 10.12 6.18 3.59
CA GLN A 33 9.21 6.24 2.45
C GLN A 33 9.58 5.18 1.39
N ASP A 34 10.86 5.13 0.98
CA ASP A 34 11.36 4.15 0.02
C ASP A 34 11.13 2.71 0.48
N SER A 35 11.36 2.44 1.77
CA SER A 35 11.14 1.12 2.36
C SER A 35 9.66 0.73 2.33
N PHE A 36 8.77 1.68 2.64
CA PHE A 36 7.32 1.50 2.57
C PHE A 36 6.88 1.22 1.12
N PHE A 37 7.28 2.05 0.15
CA PHE A 37 6.92 1.87 -1.26
C PHE A 37 7.36 0.52 -1.80
N ARG A 38 8.61 0.14 -1.55
CA ARG A 38 9.13 -1.17 -1.96
C ARG A 38 8.32 -2.31 -1.36
N THR A 39 8.04 -2.25 -0.06
CA THR A 39 7.26 -3.30 0.63
C THR A 39 5.84 -3.39 0.06
N SER A 40 5.18 -2.25 -0.14
CA SER A 40 3.85 -2.17 -0.74
C SER A 40 3.79 -2.74 -2.16
N ILE A 41 4.77 -2.43 -3.01
CA ILE A 41 4.85 -2.95 -4.37
C ILE A 41 5.08 -4.47 -4.36
N VAL A 42 6.01 -4.96 -3.53
CA VAL A 42 6.26 -6.40 -3.38
C VAL A 42 5.04 -7.14 -2.87
N MET A 43 4.33 -6.60 -1.88
CA MET A 43 3.10 -7.21 -1.37
C MET A 43 2.00 -7.23 -2.42
N THR A 44 1.87 -6.17 -3.22
CA THR A 44 0.91 -6.12 -4.34
C THR A 44 1.22 -7.21 -5.36
N ASN A 45 2.49 -7.40 -5.70
CA ASN A 45 2.96 -8.44 -6.62
C ASN A 45 2.67 -9.86 -6.08
N ILE A 46 2.93 -10.09 -4.78
CA ILE A 46 2.61 -11.36 -4.11
C ILE A 46 1.10 -11.61 -4.19
N VAL A 47 0.26 -10.64 -3.84
CA VAL A 47 -1.19 -10.80 -3.91
C VAL A 47 -1.64 -11.13 -5.33
N ALA A 48 -1.14 -10.42 -6.34
CA ALA A 48 -1.44 -10.68 -7.75
C ALA A 48 -1.12 -12.14 -8.14
N SER A 49 0.02 -12.66 -7.68
CA SER A 49 0.44 -14.05 -7.94
C SER A 49 -0.46 -15.12 -7.27
N GLN A 50 -1.16 -14.76 -6.19
CA GLN A 50 -1.95 -15.71 -5.41
C GLN A 50 -3.42 -15.75 -5.82
N THR A 51 -3.90 -14.74 -6.54
CA THR A 51 -5.32 -14.61 -6.92
C THR A 51 -5.64 -15.19 -8.30
N GLY A 52 -4.66 -15.82 -8.98
CA GLY A 52 -4.86 -16.73 -10.12
C GLY A 52 -5.32 -16.12 -11.45
N GLN A 53 -5.62 -14.82 -11.49
CA GLN A 53 -6.14 -14.12 -12.68
C GLN A 53 -5.29 -12.90 -13.09
N HIS A 54 -4.10 -12.72 -12.47
CA HIS A 54 -3.30 -11.50 -12.62
C HIS A 54 -1.83 -11.76 -13.00
N ASP A 55 -1.55 -12.86 -13.68
CA ASP A 55 -0.18 -13.19 -14.15
C ASP A 55 0.42 -12.05 -14.98
N HIS A 56 -0.38 -11.41 -15.84
CA HIS A 56 0.07 -10.29 -16.65
C HIS A 56 0.48 -9.07 -15.79
N ILE A 57 -0.29 -8.77 -14.74
CA ILE A 57 0.03 -7.67 -13.80
C ILE A 57 1.32 -8.01 -13.05
N MET A 58 1.45 -9.24 -12.56
CA MET A 58 2.66 -9.71 -11.87
C MET A 58 3.90 -9.57 -12.78
N THR A 59 3.82 -10.06 -14.02
CA THR A 59 4.90 -9.93 -15.01
C THR A 59 5.23 -8.47 -15.28
N CYS A 60 4.22 -7.60 -15.41
CA CYS A 60 4.43 -6.17 -15.59
C CYS A 60 5.14 -5.53 -14.40
N ILE A 61 4.66 -5.75 -13.16
CA ILE A 61 5.27 -5.18 -11.95
C ILE A 61 6.74 -5.58 -11.85
N ASN A 62 7.06 -6.84 -12.13
CA ASN A 62 8.43 -7.34 -12.11
C ASN A 62 9.34 -6.56 -13.07
N GLY A 63 8.90 -6.30 -14.31
CA GLY A 63 9.68 -5.53 -15.28
C GLY A 63 9.70 -4.01 -14.99
N TRP A 64 8.56 -3.46 -14.55
CA TRP A 64 8.39 -2.04 -14.25
C TRP A 64 9.27 -1.57 -13.06
N TYR A 65 9.62 -2.49 -12.16
CA TYR A 65 10.31 -2.22 -10.89
C TYR A 65 11.61 -3.03 -10.71
N GLU A 66 12.17 -3.59 -11.80
CA GLU A 66 13.25 -4.59 -11.78
C GLU A 66 14.59 -4.06 -11.21
N THR A 67 14.96 -2.82 -11.55
CA THR A 67 16.31 -2.29 -11.29
C THR A 67 16.27 -1.14 -10.29
N GLN A 68 17.35 -0.92 -9.54
CA GLN A 68 17.44 0.19 -8.58
C GLN A 68 17.17 1.57 -9.23
N ALA A 69 17.58 1.77 -10.49
CA ALA A 69 17.31 3.00 -11.22
C ALA A 69 15.80 3.19 -11.48
N LEU A 70 15.12 2.13 -11.94
CA LEU A 70 13.67 2.15 -12.11
C LEU A 70 12.96 2.34 -10.77
N GLN A 71 13.42 1.68 -9.71
CA GLN A 71 12.83 1.81 -8.38
C GLN A 71 12.88 3.26 -7.88
N ALA A 72 14.02 3.93 -8.02
CA ALA A 72 14.16 5.34 -7.66
C ALA A 72 13.20 6.24 -8.48
N GLU A 73 13.08 6.00 -9.79
CA GLU A 73 12.14 6.71 -10.66
C GLU A 73 10.68 6.51 -10.21
N ARG A 74 10.28 5.26 -9.91
CA ARG A 74 8.91 4.94 -9.47
C ARG A 74 8.61 5.49 -8.09
N HIS A 75 9.57 5.51 -7.18
CA HIS A 75 9.40 6.15 -5.88
C HIS A 75 9.16 7.65 -6.03
N GLN A 76 9.89 8.32 -6.92
CA GLN A 76 9.65 9.74 -7.19
C GLN A 76 8.27 9.98 -7.80
N GLN A 77 7.81 9.11 -8.71
CA GLN A 77 6.46 9.16 -9.25
C GLN A 77 5.41 9.00 -8.13
N ILE A 78 5.58 8.01 -7.25
CA ILE A 78 4.66 7.77 -6.12
C ILE A 78 4.59 8.99 -5.20
N ARG A 79 5.74 9.59 -4.82
CA ARG A 79 5.76 10.83 -4.02
C ARG A 79 4.99 11.96 -4.70
N THR A 80 5.20 12.11 -6.01
CA THR A 80 4.55 13.16 -6.81
C THR A 80 3.03 13.00 -6.81
N VAL A 81 2.52 11.76 -6.91
CA VAL A 81 1.07 11.50 -6.86
C VAL A 81 0.53 11.65 -5.44
N MET A 82 1.23 11.13 -4.42
CA MET A 82 0.86 11.31 -3.01
C MET A 82 0.69 12.79 -2.63
N ALA A 83 1.57 13.67 -3.15
CA ALA A 83 1.48 15.11 -2.90
C ALA A 83 0.23 15.77 -3.50
N GLN A 84 -0.33 15.18 -4.56
CA GLN A 84 -1.58 15.65 -5.18
C GLN A 84 -2.83 15.19 -4.42
N TYR A 85 -2.70 14.11 -3.63
CA TYR A 85 -3.80 13.48 -2.91
C TYR A 85 -3.44 13.25 -1.42
N PRO A 86 -3.14 14.31 -0.66
CA PRO A 86 -2.56 14.21 0.68
C PRO A 86 -3.43 13.43 1.67
N ASP A 87 -4.74 13.49 1.51
CA ASP A 87 -5.70 12.89 2.44
C ASP A 87 -6.05 11.43 2.10
N LEU A 88 -5.60 10.92 0.94
CA LEU A 88 -5.87 9.54 0.54
C LEU A 88 -4.89 8.57 1.19
N HIS A 89 -5.37 7.35 1.46
CA HIS A 89 -4.56 6.29 2.01
C HIS A 89 -3.38 5.96 1.08
N PRO A 90 -2.14 5.89 1.58
CA PRO A 90 -0.94 5.81 0.74
C PRO A 90 -0.88 4.53 -0.10
N GLN A 91 -1.38 3.40 0.41
CA GLN A 91 -1.47 2.15 -0.37
C GLN A 91 -2.43 2.27 -1.57
N ALA A 92 -3.49 3.07 -1.47
CA ALA A 92 -4.43 3.27 -2.57
C ALA A 92 -3.75 4.04 -3.72
N ILE A 93 -2.91 5.04 -3.37
CA ILE A 93 -2.08 5.75 -4.35
C ILE A 93 -1.09 4.82 -5.03
N ILE A 94 -0.37 3.99 -4.26
CA ILE A 94 0.60 3.02 -4.83
C ILE A 94 -0.11 2.06 -5.78
N LEU A 95 -1.27 1.53 -5.38
CA LEU A 95 -2.05 0.63 -6.24
C LEU A 95 -2.51 1.34 -7.52
N ALA A 96 -2.98 2.58 -7.43
CA ALA A 96 -3.38 3.36 -8.60
C ALA A 96 -2.21 3.61 -9.56
N VAL A 97 -1.01 3.93 -9.04
CA VAL A 97 0.20 4.08 -9.86
C VAL A 97 0.58 2.77 -10.54
N ILE A 98 0.46 1.63 -9.85
CA ILE A 98 0.67 0.31 -10.46
C ILE A 98 -0.37 0.05 -11.55
N GLN A 99 -1.64 0.34 -11.31
CA GLN A 99 -2.72 0.11 -12.28
C GLN A 99 -2.57 0.98 -13.53
N ASP A 100 -2.13 2.23 -13.38
CA ASP A 100 -1.80 3.13 -14.50
C ASP A 100 -0.66 2.55 -15.37
N ALA A 101 0.33 1.92 -14.75
CA ALA A 101 1.47 1.33 -15.46
C ALA A 101 1.20 -0.08 -16.04
N CYS A 102 0.44 -0.90 -15.32
CA CYS A 102 0.35 -2.34 -15.54
C CYS A 102 -1.04 -2.89 -15.84
N GLY A 103 -2.07 -2.03 -15.84
CA GLY A 103 -3.45 -2.44 -16.08
C GLY A 103 -4.25 -2.69 -14.79
N SER A 104 -5.57 -2.79 -14.96
CA SER A 104 -6.52 -2.94 -13.85
C SER A 104 -6.61 -4.37 -13.34
N PHE A 105 -6.84 -4.52 -12.03
CA PHE A 105 -7.17 -5.82 -11.43
C PHE A 105 -8.62 -6.25 -11.69
N GLY A 106 -9.46 -5.42 -12.30
CA GLY A 106 -10.88 -5.68 -12.53
C GLY A 106 -11.29 -5.87 -13.99
N GLU A 107 -10.35 -5.78 -14.93
CA GLU A 107 -10.63 -5.93 -16.37
C GLU A 107 -10.06 -7.28 -16.84
N GLU A 108 -10.96 -8.20 -17.21
CA GLU A 108 -10.68 -9.45 -17.92
C GLU A 108 -10.91 -9.30 -19.43
#